data_AF-A0A6J3IF41-F1
#
_entry.id   AF-A0A6J3IF41-F1
#
_cell.length_a   1.000
_cell.length_b   1.000
_cell.length_c   1.000
_cell.angle_alpha   90.00
_cell.angle_beta   90.00
_cell.angle_gamma   90.00
#
_symmetry.space_group_name_H-M   'P 1'
#
loop_
_entity.id
_entity.type
_entity.pdbx_description
1 polymer ?
#
loop_
_entity_poly.entity_id
_entity_poly.type
_entity_poly.pdbx_seq_one_letter_code
_entity_poly.pdbx_strand_id
1 'polypeptide(L)'
;MARDLLLVVETPGSRPMAPAQRCPLCRQTFFCGRGHVYSRKHQRQLKEALERLLPRVEAARKAIRAAQVERYVPEHERCCWCLCCGCEVREHLSHGNLTVLHGGLVEHLASPEHKKATNKFWWENKAEVQMKEKFLVTPQDYTRFKKSMVKGLDSYEEKEDEVIKEMAAQIREVEQSRQEMVRSVLEPQAVPDPEEGSSAPRSWKGMNSQVASSSQQPSNLDLPPAPELDWMETGQSLTFIGHQDIPGVGNIHSGATPPWMIEDEYTSGNQQIGPSYEEFLKEKEKQKLKKLPPDRVGANFDHSSRTSAGWLPSFGRVWNNGRRWQSRHQFKNEAAAMKKQSHREKS
;
A
#
# COMPACT_ATOMS: atom_id res chain seq x y z
N MET A 1 -75.00 58.95 45.52
CA MET A 1 -74.11 59.76 46.38
C MET A 1 -73.61 58.80 47.46
N ALA A 2 -72.37 58.35 47.59
CA ALA A 2 -71.10 58.60 46.93
C ALA A 2 -70.32 57.26 46.92
N ARG A 3 -69.54 57.02 45.86
CA ARG A 3 -68.58 55.92 45.77
C ARG A 3 -67.31 56.41 46.49
N ASP A 4 -66.93 55.76 47.59
CA ASP A 4 -65.63 56.02 48.21
C ASP A 4 -64.51 55.44 47.34
N LEU A 5 -63.67 56.36 46.86
CA LEU A 5 -62.43 56.13 46.13
C LEU A 5 -61.37 55.62 47.10
N LEU A 6 -61.10 54.32 47.06
CA LEU A 6 -59.83 53.78 47.53
C LEU A 6 -58.73 54.21 46.55
N LEU A 7 -57.98 55.24 46.96
CA LEU A 7 -56.69 55.61 46.35
C LEU A 7 -55.69 54.47 46.59
N VAL A 8 -55.52 53.61 45.59
CA VAL A 8 -54.38 52.70 45.51
C VAL A 8 -53.16 53.57 45.19
N VAL A 9 -52.31 53.77 46.19
CA VAL A 9 -50.98 54.35 45.99
C VAL A 9 -50.15 53.30 45.25
N GLU A 10 -50.04 53.45 43.93
CA GLU A 10 -49.13 52.64 43.11
C GLU A 10 -47.68 52.98 43.46
N THR A 11 -47.02 52.09 44.17
CA THR A 11 -45.56 52.09 44.30
C THR A 11 -44.94 51.96 42.90
N PRO A 12 -43.95 52.80 42.50
CA PRO A 12 -43.34 52.69 41.19
C PRO A 12 -42.62 51.35 41.09
N GLY A 13 -43.20 50.44 40.30
CA GLY A 13 -42.66 49.11 40.05
C GLY A 13 -41.21 49.19 39.58
N SER A 14 -40.34 48.51 40.30
CA SER A 14 -38.97 48.23 39.88
C SER A 14 -39.01 47.54 38.52
N ARG A 15 -38.61 48.25 37.45
CA ARG A 15 -38.43 47.63 36.13
C ARG A 15 -37.43 46.48 36.29
N PRO A 16 -37.71 45.26 35.80
CA PRO A 16 -36.74 44.19 35.84
C PRO A 16 -35.48 44.64 35.10
N MET A 17 -34.35 44.73 35.82
CA MET A 17 -33.06 45.03 35.21
C MET A 17 -32.78 43.98 34.13
N ALA A 18 -32.33 44.42 32.96
CA ALA A 18 -31.93 43.50 31.90
C ALA A 18 -30.83 42.57 32.43
N PRO A 19 -30.86 41.27 32.09
CA PRO A 19 -29.91 40.29 32.62
C PRO A 19 -28.48 40.71 32.30
N ALA A 20 -27.59 40.63 33.30
CA ALA A 20 -26.20 40.97 33.15
C ALA A 20 -25.55 40.07 32.07
N GLN A 21 -25.06 40.67 31.00
CA GLN A 21 -24.36 39.96 29.93
C GLN A 21 -22.86 40.18 30.06
N ARG A 22 -22.10 39.10 30.17
CA ARG A 22 -20.64 39.15 30.20
C ARG A 22 -20.08 38.99 28.79
N CYS A 23 -19.23 39.92 28.38
CA CYS A 23 -18.51 39.80 27.11
C CYS A 23 -17.24 38.95 27.31
N PRO A 24 -17.03 37.86 26.55
CA PRO A 24 -15.83 37.04 26.68
C PRO A 24 -14.55 37.77 26.24
N LEU A 25 -14.66 38.72 25.29
CA LEU A 25 -13.54 39.52 24.82
C LEU A 25 -13.18 40.64 25.81
N CYS A 26 -14.17 41.37 26.32
CA CYS A 26 -13.93 42.49 27.23
C CYS A 26 -13.77 42.08 28.69
N ARG A 27 -14.15 40.85 29.05
CA ARG A 27 -14.22 40.32 30.42
C ARG A 27 -15.02 41.20 31.39
N GLN A 28 -15.90 42.04 30.86
CA GLN A 28 -16.74 42.99 31.59
C GLN A 28 -18.20 42.57 31.50
N THR A 29 -18.93 42.79 32.58
CA THR A 29 -20.39 42.62 32.66
C THR A 29 -21.07 43.91 32.23
N PHE A 30 -22.02 43.80 31.33
CA PHE A 30 -22.82 44.92 30.83
C PHE A 30 -24.29 44.68 31.18
N PHE A 31 -24.97 45.73 31.61
CA PHE A 31 -26.38 45.69 32.01
C PHE A 31 -27.30 46.30 30.94
N CYS A 32 -26.74 46.93 29.91
CA CYS A 32 -27.47 47.65 28.86
C CYS A 32 -27.25 47.02 27.47
N GLY A 33 -27.74 45.80 27.28
CA GLY A 33 -27.81 45.14 25.98
C GLY A 33 -26.48 45.06 25.19
N ARG A 34 -26.58 44.99 23.86
CA ARG A 34 -25.42 44.77 22.95
C ARG A 34 -24.69 46.04 22.51
N GLY A 35 -24.98 47.20 23.12
CA GLY A 35 -24.37 48.48 22.72
C GLY A 35 -22.84 48.51 22.93
N HIS A 36 -22.32 47.77 23.91
CA HIS A 36 -20.89 47.77 24.24
C HIS A 36 -19.98 47.29 23.10
N VAL A 37 -20.51 46.49 22.17
CA VAL A 37 -19.78 45.95 21.01
C VAL A 37 -19.27 47.07 20.10
N TYR A 38 -19.96 48.20 20.05
CA TYR A 38 -19.54 49.37 19.26
C TYR A 38 -18.52 50.25 19.98
N SER A 39 -18.18 49.96 21.24
CA SER A 39 -17.22 50.77 21.99
C SER A 39 -15.80 50.63 21.42
N ARG A 40 -15.03 51.72 21.46
CA ARG A 40 -13.62 51.72 21.03
C ARG A 40 -12.77 50.69 21.79
N LYS A 41 -13.08 50.47 23.08
CA LYS A 41 -12.39 49.49 23.93
C LYS A 41 -12.63 48.07 23.43
N HIS A 42 -13.89 47.71 23.15
CA HIS A 42 -14.24 46.40 22.60
C HIS A 42 -13.57 46.17 21.24
N GLN A 43 -13.71 47.14 20.32
CA GLN A 43 -13.16 47.01 18.97
C GLN A 43 -11.63 46.87 18.96
N ARG A 44 -10.93 47.59 19.86
CA ARG A 44 -9.48 47.43 20.04
C ARG A 44 -9.12 46.02 20.53
N GLN A 45 -9.78 45.54 21.58
CA GLN A 45 -9.51 44.20 22.14
C GLN A 45 -9.83 43.09 21.14
N LEU A 46 -10.90 43.25 20.36
CA LEU A 46 -11.27 42.34 19.28
C LEU A 46 -10.17 42.30 18.21
N LYS A 47 -9.69 43.47 17.77
CA LYS A 47 -8.61 43.56 16.78
C LYS A 47 -7.34 42.89 17.28
N GLU A 48 -6.90 43.21 18.50
CA GLU A 48 -5.71 42.60 19.14
C GLU A 48 -5.85 41.06 19.25
N ALA A 49 -7.04 40.57 19.61
CA ALA A 49 -7.29 39.13 19.72
C ALA A 49 -7.22 38.43 18.35
N LEU A 50 -7.79 39.05 17.30
CA LEU A 50 -7.71 38.54 15.93
C LEU A 50 -6.28 38.58 15.39
N GLU A 51 -5.54 39.67 15.63
CA GLU A 51 -4.13 39.83 15.25
C GLU A 51 -3.24 38.79 15.93
N ARG A 52 -3.52 38.42 17.19
CA ARG A 52 -2.79 37.34 17.88
C ARG A 52 -3.04 35.96 17.28
N LEU A 53 -4.25 35.71 16.76
CA LEU A 53 -4.60 34.44 16.12
C LEU A 53 -4.08 34.36 14.67
N LEU A 54 -3.93 35.51 14.01
CA LEU A 54 -3.63 35.60 12.58
C LEU A 54 -2.37 34.82 12.15
N PRO A 55 -1.20 34.91 12.83
CA PRO A 55 0.01 34.18 12.41
C PRO A 55 -0.20 32.66 12.32
N ARG A 56 -1.00 32.09 13.24
CA ARG A 56 -1.31 30.65 13.24
C ARG A 56 -2.19 30.27 12.04
N VAL A 57 -3.16 31.11 11.73
CA VAL A 57 -4.06 30.93 10.59
C VAL A 57 -3.29 31.09 9.28
N GLU A 58 -2.38 32.06 9.19
CA GLU A 58 -1.52 32.25 8.02
C GLU A 58 -0.56 31.08 7.82
N ALA A 59 0.03 30.55 8.88
CA ALA A 59 0.85 29.33 8.83
C ALA A 59 0.04 28.12 8.32
N ALA A 60 -1.18 27.93 8.82
CA ALA A 60 -2.11 26.92 8.31
C ALA A 60 -2.44 27.13 6.83
N ARG A 61 -2.72 28.37 6.40
CA ARG A 61 -2.97 28.67 4.98
C ARG A 61 -1.74 28.45 4.10
N LYS A 62 -0.52 28.66 4.62
CA LYS A 62 0.72 28.31 3.91
C LYS A 62 0.83 26.80 3.72
N ALA A 63 0.46 26.01 4.73
CA ALA A 63 0.45 24.55 4.68
C ALA A 63 -0.52 23.98 3.61
N ILE A 64 -1.57 24.73 3.23
CA ILE A 64 -2.46 24.35 2.10
C ILE A 64 -1.70 24.21 0.79
N ARG A 65 -0.70 25.07 0.55
CA ARG A 65 0.10 25.06 -0.68
C ARG A 65 1.17 23.97 -0.61
N ALA A 66 1.88 23.91 0.51
CA ALA A 66 2.97 22.97 0.74
C ALA A 66 2.81 22.35 2.14
N ALA A 67 2.22 21.17 2.20
CA ALA A 67 2.08 20.41 3.43
C ALA A 67 3.48 19.91 3.85
N GLN A 68 3.85 20.19 5.10
CA GLN A 68 5.09 19.72 5.69
C GLN A 68 4.78 18.48 6.53
N VAL A 69 5.52 17.41 6.27
CA VAL A 69 5.41 16.15 6.98
C VAL A 69 6.73 15.89 7.69
N GLU A 70 6.64 15.62 8.97
CA GLU A 70 7.78 15.33 9.83
C GLU A 70 7.53 14.05 10.64
N ARG A 71 8.61 13.49 11.18
CA ARG A 71 8.51 12.41 12.15
C ARG A 71 7.79 12.93 13.39
N TYR A 72 6.92 12.11 13.97
CA TYR A 72 6.20 12.48 15.19
C TYR A 72 7.19 12.70 16.36
N VAL A 73 6.95 13.78 17.09
CA VAL A 73 7.63 14.18 18.32
C VAL A 73 6.55 14.70 19.28
N PRO A 74 6.62 14.46 20.61
CA PRO A 74 5.56 14.89 21.54
C PRO A 74 5.20 16.38 21.47
N GLU A 75 6.13 17.25 21.06
CA GLU A 75 5.89 18.67 20.85
C GLU A 75 4.83 18.96 19.78
N HIS A 76 4.48 17.99 18.95
CA HIS A 76 3.45 18.13 17.93
C HIS A 76 2.02 17.99 18.47
N GLU A 77 1.83 17.59 19.73
CA GLU A 77 0.51 17.54 20.40
C GLU A 77 0.02 18.92 20.88
N ARG A 78 0.46 19.98 20.20
CA ARG A 78 0.04 21.35 20.49
C ARG A 78 -1.40 21.58 20.06
N CYS A 79 -2.09 22.35 20.89
CA CYS A 79 -3.42 22.85 20.60
C CYS A 79 -3.42 24.39 20.59
N CYS A 80 -4.34 24.95 19.82
CA CYS A 80 -4.62 26.36 19.81
C CYS A 80 -6.11 26.62 20.08
N TRP A 81 -6.39 27.72 20.76
CA TRP A 81 -7.76 28.15 20.99
C TRP A 81 -8.33 28.88 19.78
N CYS A 82 -9.44 28.39 19.24
CA CYS A 82 -10.17 29.09 18.19
C CYS A 82 -11.13 30.11 18.81
N LEU A 83 -10.89 31.40 18.59
CA LEU A 83 -11.74 32.48 19.08
C LEU A 83 -13.15 32.46 18.49
N CYS A 84 -13.29 32.03 17.23
CA CYS A 84 -14.57 32.00 16.53
C CYS A 84 -15.49 30.91 17.08
N CYS A 85 -14.91 29.75 17.39
CA CYS A 85 -15.64 28.57 17.85
C CYS A 85 -15.73 28.49 19.38
N GLY A 86 -14.81 29.15 20.09
CA GLY A 86 -14.71 29.04 21.55
C GLY A 86 -14.31 27.64 22.00
N CYS A 87 -13.43 26.97 21.26
CA CYS A 87 -12.96 25.63 21.55
C CYS A 87 -11.46 25.47 21.31
N GLU A 88 -10.90 24.41 21.90
CA GLU A 88 -9.54 23.97 21.66
C GLU A 88 -9.45 23.14 20.37
N VAL A 89 -8.43 23.42 19.56
CA VAL A 89 -8.23 22.83 18.24
C VAL A 89 -6.78 22.35 18.13
N ARG A 90 -6.59 21.11 17.65
CA ARG A 90 -5.26 20.57 17.39
C ARG A 90 -4.54 21.39 16.32
N GLU A 91 -3.30 21.77 16.59
CA GLU A 91 -2.51 22.52 15.62
C GLU A 91 -2.05 21.61 14.48
N HIS A 92 -1.41 20.49 14.82
CA HIS A 92 -0.88 19.52 13.86
C HIS A 92 -1.80 18.29 13.73
N LEU A 93 -1.65 17.54 12.64
CA LEU A 93 -2.34 16.27 12.41
C LEU A 93 -1.33 15.12 12.52
N SER A 94 -1.33 14.44 13.65
CA SER A 94 -0.43 13.30 13.92
C SER A 94 -1.13 11.97 13.66
N HIS A 95 -0.46 11.05 12.97
CA HIS A 95 -0.92 9.69 12.74
C HIS A 95 0.25 8.72 12.78
N GLY A 96 0.25 7.82 13.77
CA GLY A 96 1.35 6.89 13.98
C GLY A 96 2.67 7.63 14.26
N ASN A 97 3.70 7.33 13.48
CA ASN A 97 5.03 7.93 13.59
C ASN A 97 5.22 9.20 12.74
N LEU A 98 4.16 9.72 12.12
CA LEU A 98 4.22 10.89 11.24
C LEU A 98 3.32 12.01 11.75
N THR A 99 3.69 13.25 11.42
CA THR A 99 2.87 14.42 11.70
C THR A 99 2.86 15.37 10.52
N VAL A 100 1.67 15.78 10.11
CA VAL A 100 1.45 16.84 9.12
C VAL A 100 1.32 18.17 9.86
N LEU A 101 2.26 19.09 9.64
CA LEU A 101 2.27 20.36 10.35
C LEU A 101 1.08 21.24 9.95
N HIS A 102 0.46 21.89 10.95
CA HIS A 102 -0.75 22.70 10.81
C HIS A 102 -1.99 21.99 10.21
N GLY A 103 -1.92 20.67 10.01
CA GLY A 103 -3.00 19.91 9.36
C GLY A 103 -4.31 19.91 10.15
N GLY A 104 -4.23 19.82 11.48
CA GLY A 104 -5.40 19.86 12.36
C GLY A 104 -6.10 21.22 12.32
N LEU A 105 -5.33 22.31 12.30
CA LEU A 105 -5.89 23.65 12.18
C LEU A 105 -6.51 23.88 10.79
N VAL A 106 -5.88 23.40 9.71
CA VAL A 106 -6.46 23.50 8.35
C VAL A 106 -7.79 22.74 8.27
N GLU A 107 -7.85 21.53 8.82
CA GLU A 107 -9.08 20.72 8.87
C GLU A 107 -10.21 21.45 9.63
N HIS A 108 -9.89 22.01 10.80
CA HIS A 108 -10.85 22.82 11.55
C HIS A 108 -11.34 24.04 10.77
N LEU A 109 -10.44 24.83 10.18
CA LEU A 109 -10.79 26.04 9.44
C LEU A 109 -11.62 25.75 8.17
N ALA A 110 -11.49 24.56 7.60
CA ALA A 110 -12.27 24.08 6.46
C ALA A 110 -13.64 23.51 6.85
N SER A 111 -13.88 23.28 8.15
CA SER A 111 -15.10 22.66 8.64
C SER A 111 -16.34 23.55 8.45
N PRO A 112 -17.52 22.97 8.16
CA PRO A 112 -18.75 23.73 8.06
C PRO A 112 -19.16 24.33 9.41
N GLU A 113 -18.84 23.69 10.54
CA GLU A 113 -19.10 24.26 11.87
C GLU A 113 -18.31 25.56 12.07
N HIS A 114 -17.00 25.56 11.75
CA HIS A 114 -16.17 26.76 11.87
C HIS A 114 -16.66 27.90 10.98
N LYS A 115 -17.08 27.61 9.74
CA LYS A 115 -17.66 28.64 8.84
C LYS A 115 -18.90 29.30 9.46
N LYS A 116 -19.80 28.50 10.05
CA LYS A 116 -21.00 29.00 10.75
C LYS A 116 -20.62 29.81 12.00
N ALA A 117 -19.71 29.29 12.83
CA ALA A 117 -19.24 29.95 14.04
C ALA A 117 -18.55 31.29 13.73
N THR A 118 -17.70 31.33 12.70
CA THR A 118 -17.04 32.55 12.21
C THR A 118 -18.06 33.58 11.74
N ASN A 119 -19.07 33.18 10.96
CA ASN A 119 -20.14 34.09 10.54
C ASN A 119 -20.89 34.69 11.72
N LYS A 120 -21.25 33.84 12.71
CA LYS A 120 -21.91 34.26 13.94
C LYS A 120 -21.04 35.22 14.75
N PHE A 121 -19.78 34.86 14.99
CA PHE A 121 -18.81 35.65 15.74
C PHE A 121 -18.59 37.04 15.13
N TRP A 122 -18.44 37.14 13.80
CA TRP A 122 -18.31 38.42 13.10
C TRP A 122 -19.54 39.30 13.27
N TRP A 123 -20.74 38.71 13.20
CA TRP A 123 -21.97 39.45 13.36
C TRP A 123 -22.20 39.92 14.81
N GLU A 124 -21.86 39.08 15.80
CA GLU A 124 -22.01 39.37 17.22
C GLU A 124 -21.04 40.45 17.70
N ASN A 125 -19.79 40.43 17.24
CA ASN A 125 -18.72 41.34 17.68
C ASN A 125 -18.50 42.55 16.75
N LYS A 126 -19.27 42.65 15.66
CA LYS A 126 -19.13 43.71 14.63
C LYS A 126 -17.68 43.86 14.16
N ALA A 127 -17.03 42.73 13.91
CA ALA A 127 -15.65 42.67 13.45
C ALA A 127 -15.51 43.21 12.02
N GLU A 128 -14.29 43.65 11.68
CA GLU A 128 -13.96 44.17 10.36
C GLU A 128 -14.12 43.10 9.27
N VAL A 129 -14.83 43.46 8.20
CA VAL A 129 -15.22 42.53 7.12
C VAL A 129 -14.00 42.03 6.34
N GLN A 130 -13.01 42.89 6.11
CA GLN A 130 -11.79 42.54 5.35
C GLN A 130 -10.97 41.43 6.01
N MET A 131 -11.01 41.34 7.34
CA MET A 131 -10.26 40.32 8.07
C MET A 131 -10.94 38.95 8.00
N LYS A 132 -12.25 38.89 7.75
CA LYS A 132 -13.04 37.65 7.79
C LYS A 132 -12.53 36.56 6.86
N GLU A 133 -12.20 36.94 5.62
CA GLU A 133 -11.75 35.98 4.61
C GLU A 133 -10.44 35.30 4.97
N LYS A 134 -9.60 35.95 5.79
CA LYS A 134 -8.34 35.37 6.26
C LYS A 134 -8.57 34.18 7.19
N PHE A 135 -9.68 34.14 7.92
CA PHE A 135 -10.02 33.09 8.89
C PHE A 135 -10.89 31.96 8.30
N LEU A 136 -11.15 31.97 7.00
CA LEU A 136 -11.94 30.95 6.32
C LEU A 136 -11.07 30.18 5.34
N VAL A 137 -11.21 28.85 5.34
CA VAL A 137 -10.65 27.97 4.32
C VAL A 137 -11.78 27.46 3.45
N THR A 138 -11.67 27.64 2.13
CA THR A 138 -12.70 27.17 1.20
C THR A 138 -12.63 25.65 1.03
N PRO A 139 -13.73 24.98 0.64
CA PRO A 139 -13.67 23.55 0.31
C PRO A 139 -12.65 23.24 -0.79
N GLN A 140 -12.50 24.15 -1.76
CA GLN A 140 -11.48 24.02 -2.81
C GLN A 140 -10.08 24.05 -2.22
N ASP A 141 -9.78 24.99 -1.32
CA ASP A 141 -8.49 25.04 -0.65
C ASP A 141 -8.23 23.79 0.19
N TYR A 142 -9.25 23.24 0.85
CA TYR A 142 -9.11 21.98 1.57
C TYR A 142 -8.81 20.80 0.63
N THR A 143 -9.41 20.74 -0.56
CA THR A 143 -9.03 19.72 -1.57
C THR A 143 -7.59 19.90 -2.06
N ARG A 144 -7.11 21.15 -2.20
CA ARG A 144 -5.70 21.43 -2.53
C ARG A 144 -4.78 20.97 -1.40
N PHE A 145 -5.16 21.23 -0.16
CA PHE A 145 -4.42 20.75 1.02
C PHE A 145 -4.33 19.22 1.03
N LYS A 146 -5.43 18.49 0.81
CA LYS A 146 -5.39 17.02 0.72
C LYS A 146 -4.41 16.51 -0.34
N LYS A 147 -4.39 17.14 -1.52
CA LYS A 147 -3.42 16.81 -2.57
C LYS A 147 -1.99 17.14 -2.16
N SER A 148 -1.77 18.29 -1.53
CA SER A 148 -0.47 18.70 -1.01
C SER A 148 0.03 17.76 0.09
N MET A 149 -0.86 17.33 0.98
CA MET A 149 -0.59 16.36 2.05
C MET A 149 -0.15 15.01 1.50
N VAL A 150 -0.83 14.47 0.48
CA VAL A 150 -0.40 13.23 -0.19
C VAL A 150 1.00 13.40 -0.78
N LYS A 151 1.27 14.51 -1.48
CA LYS A 151 2.61 14.79 -2.01
C LYS A 151 3.68 14.94 -0.91
N GLY A 152 3.32 15.56 0.22
CA GLY A 152 4.21 15.72 1.35
C GLY A 152 4.57 14.38 1.99
N LEU A 153 3.61 13.46 2.12
CA LEU A 153 3.83 12.10 2.59
C LEU A 153 4.75 11.34 1.64
N ASP A 154 4.45 11.39 0.34
CA ASP A 154 5.25 10.75 -0.70
C ASP A 154 6.71 11.27 -0.68
N SER A 155 6.90 12.60 -0.58
CA SER A 155 8.23 13.21 -0.50
C SER A 155 8.97 12.87 0.81
N TYR A 156 8.27 12.69 1.92
CA TYR A 156 8.88 12.23 3.17
C TYR A 156 9.37 10.79 3.04
N GLU A 157 8.56 9.88 2.47
CA GLU A 157 8.96 8.49 2.22
C GLU A 157 10.19 8.40 1.33
N GLU A 158 10.30 9.26 0.30
CA GLU A 158 11.47 9.35 -0.59
C GLU A 158 12.73 9.82 0.15
N LYS A 159 12.64 10.84 1.00
CA LYS A 159 13.79 11.32 1.80
C LYS A 159 14.28 10.27 2.79
N GLU A 160 13.38 9.57 3.45
CA GLU A 160 13.73 8.46 4.33
C GLU A 160 14.40 7.30 3.56
N ASP A 161 14.05 7.10 2.29
CA ASP A 161 14.71 6.14 1.39
C ASP A 161 16.14 6.58 1.03
N GLU A 162 16.35 7.87 0.76
CA GLU A 162 17.68 8.43 0.50
C GLU A 162 18.61 8.21 1.69
N VAL A 163 18.15 8.52 2.91
CA VAL A 163 18.91 8.30 4.15
C VAL A 163 19.28 6.83 4.33
N ILE A 164 18.36 5.90 4.06
CA ILE A 164 18.67 4.46 4.15
C ILE A 164 19.68 4.03 3.09
N LYS A 165 19.58 4.55 1.86
CA LYS A 165 20.53 4.24 0.78
C LYS A 165 21.93 4.75 1.10
N GLU A 166 22.04 5.94 1.67
CA GLU A 166 23.31 6.52 2.14
C GLU A 166 23.91 5.66 3.25
N MET A 167 23.12 5.30 4.27
CA MET A 167 23.57 4.42 5.36
C MET A 167 24.03 3.05 4.82
N ALA A 168 23.29 2.48 3.86
CA ALA A 168 23.68 1.23 3.23
C ALA A 168 24.96 1.36 2.39
N ALA A 169 25.22 2.51 1.77
CA ALA A 169 26.45 2.78 1.04
C ALA A 169 27.65 2.85 1.98
N GLN A 170 27.52 3.54 3.11
CA GLN A 170 28.54 3.60 4.15
C GLN A 170 28.89 2.19 4.68
N ILE A 171 27.89 1.33 4.91
CA ILE A 171 28.13 -0.06 5.34
C ILE A 171 28.93 -0.83 4.28
N ARG A 172 28.60 -0.66 2.99
CA ARG A 172 29.35 -1.33 1.90
C ARG A 172 30.78 -0.83 1.80
N GLU A 173 31.01 0.47 1.97
CA GLU A 173 32.35 1.06 1.96
C GLU A 173 33.20 0.54 3.13
N VAL A 174 32.65 0.54 4.35
CA VAL A 174 33.35 -0.01 5.53
C VAL A 174 33.66 -1.50 5.35
N GLU A 175 32.72 -2.27 4.82
CA GLU A 175 32.93 -3.70 4.56
C GLU A 175 33.99 -3.93 3.46
N GLN A 176 34.00 -3.10 2.42
CA GLN A 176 35.03 -3.14 1.39
C GLN A 176 36.42 -2.84 1.99
N SER A 177 36.56 -1.78 2.78
CA SER A 177 37.84 -1.47 3.45
C SER A 177 38.29 -2.59 4.38
N ARG A 178 37.34 -3.26 5.08
CA ARG A 178 37.64 -4.43 5.92
C ARG A 178 38.17 -5.60 5.07
N GLN A 179 37.54 -5.87 3.93
CA GLN A 179 37.98 -6.92 3.02
C GLN A 179 39.33 -6.63 2.39
N GLU A 180 39.61 -5.37 2.04
CA GLU A 180 40.91 -4.93 1.53
C GLU A 180 42.01 -5.14 2.58
N MET A 181 41.78 -4.73 3.83
CA MET A 181 42.72 -4.98 4.94
C MET A 181 42.99 -6.47 5.13
N VAL A 182 41.95 -7.31 5.15
CA VAL A 182 42.08 -8.77 5.28
C VAL A 182 42.86 -9.35 4.11
N ARG A 183 42.60 -8.88 2.88
CA ARG A 183 43.33 -9.31 1.69
C ARG A 183 44.81 -8.94 1.79
N SER A 184 45.15 -7.72 2.18
CA SER A 184 46.54 -7.28 2.34
C SER A 184 47.32 -8.06 3.43
N VAL A 185 46.63 -8.58 4.45
CA VAL A 185 47.25 -9.46 5.47
C VAL A 185 47.47 -10.89 4.95
N LEU A 186 46.57 -11.38 4.09
CA LEU A 186 46.60 -12.73 3.54
C LEU A 186 47.43 -12.84 2.25
N GLU A 187 47.79 -11.73 1.61
CA GLU A 187 48.60 -11.70 0.40
C GLU A 187 50.03 -12.18 0.72
N PRO A 188 50.49 -13.32 0.15
CA PRO A 188 51.86 -13.76 0.35
C PRO A 188 52.79 -12.72 -0.29
N GLN A 189 53.71 -12.16 0.50
CA GLN A 189 54.87 -11.44 -0.03
C GLN A 189 55.50 -12.29 -1.14
N ALA A 190 55.52 -11.77 -2.37
CA ALA A 190 56.17 -12.44 -3.48
C ALA A 190 57.66 -12.60 -3.11
N VAL A 191 58.06 -13.84 -2.83
CA VAL A 191 59.44 -14.21 -2.54
C VAL A 191 60.26 -13.94 -3.82
N PRO A 192 61.27 -13.06 -3.80
CA PRO A 192 62.37 -13.16 -4.74
C PRO A 192 63.20 -14.38 -4.32
N ASP A 193 63.25 -15.41 -5.15
CA ASP A 193 64.01 -16.65 -4.92
C ASP A 193 65.50 -16.44 -5.29
N PRO A 194 66.44 -17.29 -4.84
CA PRO A 194 66.81 -17.64 -3.46
C PRO A 194 68.30 -17.36 -3.19
N GLU A 195 68.70 -16.99 -1.96
CA GLU A 195 70.01 -17.38 -1.41
C GLU A 195 69.91 -17.68 0.09
N GLU A 196 70.78 -18.59 0.50
CA GLU A 196 70.72 -19.48 1.66
C GLU A 196 70.62 -18.79 3.04
N GLY A 197 69.96 -19.48 3.97
CA GLY A 197 70.47 -19.54 5.34
C GLY A 197 69.43 -19.50 6.47
N SER A 198 69.21 -20.67 7.06
CA SER A 198 69.07 -20.88 8.51
C SER A 198 67.68 -20.82 9.17
N SER A 199 67.17 -22.03 9.42
CA SER A 199 66.77 -22.59 10.73
C SER A 199 65.86 -21.83 11.70
N ALA A 200 64.59 -22.26 11.82
CA ALA A 200 63.99 -22.91 13.02
C ALA A 200 62.45 -22.79 13.03
N PRO A 201 61.69 -23.84 13.42
CA PRO A 201 60.24 -23.88 13.27
C PRO A 201 59.52 -23.29 14.49
N ARG A 202 58.59 -22.34 14.26
CA ARG A 202 57.65 -21.90 15.30
C ARG A 202 56.28 -22.54 15.13
N SER A 203 55.92 -23.23 16.19
CA SER A 203 54.66 -23.90 16.50
C SER A 203 53.41 -23.10 16.15
N TRP A 204 52.50 -23.74 15.43
CA TRP A 204 51.13 -23.32 15.20
C TRP A 204 50.22 -24.53 15.44
N LYS A 205 49.42 -24.44 16.50
CA LYS A 205 48.43 -25.44 16.90
C LYS A 205 47.31 -25.49 15.85
N GLY A 206 47.28 -26.56 15.07
CA GLY A 206 46.10 -26.95 14.30
C GLY A 206 45.04 -27.53 15.24
N MET A 207 43.85 -26.95 15.25
CA MET A 207 42.67 -27.56 15.87
C MET A 207 41.89 -28.25 14.74
N ASN A 208 42.08 -29.57 14.62
CA ASN A 208 41.20 -30.44 13.85
C ASN A 208 39.96 -30.75 14.69
N SER A 209 38.77 -30.65 14.09
CA SER A 209 37.62 -31.45 14.52
C SER A 209 36.95 -32.08 13.31
N GLN A 210 36.69 -33.37 13.46
CA GLN A 210 36.50 -34.38 12.44
C GLN A 210 35.12 -34.37 11.80
N VAL A 211 35.11 -34.87 10.56
CA VAL A 211 33.98 -35.45 9.82
C VAL A 211 33.36 -36.64 10.54
N ALA A 212 32.05 -36.85 10.33
CA ALA A 212 31.45 -38.18 10.36
C ALA A 212 30.31 -38.26 9.31
N SER A 213 30.55 -39.06 8.28
CA SER A 213 29.51 -39.61 7.39
C SER A 213 28.77 -40.74 8.11
N SER A 214 27.47 -40.88 7.86
CA SER A 214 26.73 -42.10 8.16
C SER A 214 25.76 -42.40 7.01
N SER A 215 26.04 -43.48 6.28
CA SER A 215 25.14 -44.12 5.33
C SER A 215 24.42 -45.25 6.04
N GLN A 216 23.08 -45.29 5.97
CA GLN A 216 22.29 -46.53 6.08
C GLN A 216 21.01 -46.45 5.22
N GLN A 217 20.86 -47.43 4.33
CA GLN A 217 19.62 -48.01 3.82
C GLN A 217 19.68 -49.51 4.25
N PRO A 218 18.56 -50.26 4.45
CA PRO A 218 17.69 -50.66 3.33
C PRO A 218 16.21 -51.03 3.61
N SER A 219 15.44 -51.08 2.50
CA SER A 219 14.31 -51.98 2.09
C SER A 219 13.13 -52.34 3.03
N ASN A 220 11.88 -52.13 2.57
CA ASN A 220 10.99 -53.18 2.00
C ASN A 220 9.59 -52.65 1.58
N LEU A 221 8.94 -53.50 0.79
CA LEU A 221 7.66 -53.45 0.06
C LEU A 221 6.42 -53.06 0.89
N ASP A 222 5.41 -52.47 0.24
CA ASP A 222 4.06 -53.05 0.13
C ASP A 222 3.05 -52.13 -0.62
N LEU A 223 2.23 -52.75 -1.47
CA LEU A 223 1.10 -52.18 -2.22
C LEU A 223 -0.19 -52.14 -1.38
N PRO A 224 -1.11 -51.20 -1.67
CA PRO A 224 -2.54 -51.43 -1.51
C PRO A 224 -3.35 -51.16 -2.81
N PRO A 225 -4.64 -51.56 -2.85
CA PRO A 225 -5.29 -52.10 -4.05
C PRO A 225 -6.08 -51.09 -4.88
N ALA A 226 -6.45 -51.53 -6.08
CA ALA A 226 -7.17 -50.80 -7.12
C ALA A 226 -8.61 -50.40 -6.70
N PRO A 227 -9.07 -49.19 -7.08
CA PRO A 227 -10.49 -48.86 -7.08
C PRO A 227 -11.20 -49.42 -8.31
N GLU A 228 -12.30 -50.12 -8.05
CA GLU A 228 -13.30 -50.65 -8.97
C GLU A 228 -13.93 -49.51 -9.79
N LEU A 229 -13.89 -49.60 -11.12
CA LEU A 229 -14.45 -48.61 -12.04
C LEU A 229 -15.81 -49.09 -12.57
N ASP A 230 -16.84 -48.34 -12.17
CA ASP A 230 -18.22 -48.40 -12.62
C ASP A 230 -18.33 -48.03 -14.11
N TRP A 231 -18.96 -48.89 -14.91
CA TRP A 231 -18.95 -48.82 -16.38
C TRP A 231 -20.20 -48.15 -16.97
N MET A 232 -20.78 -47.16 -16.31
CA MET A 232 -21.86 -46.37 -16.89
C MET A 232 -21.76 -44.88 -16.57
N GLU A 233 -21.13 -44.10 -17.46
CA GLU A 233 -21.71 -42.80 -17.78
C GLU A 233 -21.33 -42.28 -19.17
N THR A 234 -22.38 -41.94 -19.90
CA THR A 234 -22.50 -41.53 -21.29
C THR A 234 -21.80 -40.22 -21.62
N GLY A 235 -20.81 -40.30 -22.50
CA GLY A 235 -20.20 -39.16 -23.18
C GLY A 235 -19.04 -39.64 -24.04
N GLN A 236 -19.33 -40.22 -25.20
CA GLN A 236 -18.34 -40.87 -26.07
C GLN A 236 -17.19 -39.92 -26.45
N SER A 237 -16.10 -39.97 -25.69
CA SER A 237 -14.79 -39.52 -26.11
C SER A 237 -14.24 -40.52 -27.12
N LEU A 238 -13.73 -40.04 -28.27
CA LEU A 238 -13.06 -40.85 -29.30
C LEU A 238 -12.11 -41.87 -28.66
N THR A 239 -12.49 -43.14 -28.62
CA THR A 239 -11.64 -44.23 -28.13
C THR A 239 -10.80 -44.76 -29.29
N PHE A 240 -9.48 -44.70 -29.14
CA PHE A 240 -8.55 -45.40 -30.02
C PHE A 240 -8.70 -46.91 -29.81
N ILE A 241 -9.21 -47.62 -30.82
CA ILE A 241 -9.23 -49.08 -30.84
C ILE A 241 -7.97 -49.49 -31.60
N GLY A 242 -6.93 -49.85 -30.85
CA GLY A 242 -5.60 -50.16 -31.38
C GLY A 242 -5.53 -51.42 -32.24
N HIS A 243 -4.32 -51.66 -32.75
CA HIS A 243 -3.95 -52.76 -33.63
C HIS A 243 -4.47 -54.12 -33.12
N GLN A 244 -5.29 -54.82 -33.92
CA GLN A 244 -5.58 -56.23 -33.71
C GLN A 244 -4.46 -57.05 -34.33
N ASP A 245 -3.44 -57.36 -33.53
CA ASP A 245 -2.52 -58.43 -33.90
C ASP A 245 -3.20 -59.75 -33.54
N ILE A 246 -3.67 -60.47 -34.56
CA ILE A 246 -4.31 -61.77 -34.37
C ILE A 246 -3.20 -62.81 -34.16
N PRO A 247 -3.06 -63.45 -32.98
CA PRO A 247 -2.14 -64.55 -32.84
C PRO A 247 -2.67 -65.73 -33.67
N GLY A 248 -1.86 -66.20 -34.63
CA GLY A 248 -2.16 -67.32 -35.53
C GLY A 248 -2.25 -68.66 -34.80
N VAL A 249 -3.24 -68.80 -33.93
CA VAL A 249 -3.55 -70.04 -33.23
C VAL A 249 -4.86 -70.57 -33.82
N GLY A 250 -4.73 -71.60 -34.65
CA GLY A 250 -5.86 -72.35 -35.20
C GLY A 250 -6.72 -72.97 -34.09
N ASN A 251 -7.94 -73.37 -34.44
CA ASN A 251 -8.92 -73.86 -33.48
C ASN A 251 -8.38 -75.04 -32.65
N ILE A 252 -8.62 -75.01 -31.33
CA ILE A 252 -7.96 -75.84 -30.31
C ILE A 252 -8.23 -77.34 -30.48
N HIS A 253 -9.26 -77.73 -31.23
CA HIS A 253 -9.63 -79.14 -31.43
C HIS A 253 -9.20 -79.74 -32.78
N SER A 254 -8.75 -78.95 -33.77
CA SER A 254 -8.34 -79.52 -35.08
C SER A 254 -7.20 -78.78 -35.78
N GLY A 255 -6.69 -77.68 -35.23
CA GLY A 255 -5.54 -76.95 -35.80
C GLY A 255 -5.79 -76.24 -37.14
N ALA A 256 -6.96 -76.41 -37.76
CA ALA A 256 -7.30 -75.71 -39.00
C ALA A 256 -7.73 -74.26 -38.74
N THR A 257 -7.30 -73.37 -39.63
CA THR A 257 -7.70 -71.95 -39.66
C THR A 257 -9.19 -71.84 -40.04
N PRO A 258 -10.02 -71.14 -39.24
CA PRO A 258 -11.44 -71.01 -39.55
C PRO A 258 -11.69 -70.25 -40.87
N PRO A 259 -12.80 -70.50 -41.58
CA PRO A 259 -13.02 -70.00 -42.95
C PRO A 259 -13.02 -68.47 -43.09
N TRP A 260 -13.34 -67.73 -42.02
CA TRP A 260 -13.30 -66.25 -41.99
C TRP A 260 -11.92 -65.67 -41.67
N MET A 261 -10.91 -66.52 -41.49
CA MET A 261 -9.50 -66.16 -41.28
C MET A 261 -8.64 -66.63 -42.48
N ILE A 262 -9.27 -67.14 -43.55
CA ILE A 262 -8.59 -67.35 -44.82
C ILE A 262 -8.45 -65.97 -45.45
N GLU A 263 -7.22 -65.50 -45.65
CA GLU A 263 -6.97 -64.32 -46.46
C GLU A 263 -7.35 -64.66 -47.91
N ASP A 264 -8.47 -64.13 -48.39
CA ASP A 264 -8.69 -64.02 -49.83
C ASP A 264 -7.58 -63.13 -50.40
N GLU A 265 -6.88 -63.60 -51.43
CA GLU A 265 -5.69 -62.99 -52.05
C GLU A 265 -5.91 -61.58 -52.68
N TYR A 266 -6.94 -60.85 -52.27
CA TYR A 266 -7.32 -59.53 -52.78
C TYR A 266 -7.75 -58.48 -51.73
N THR A 267 -7.32 -58.58 -50.46
CA THR A 267 -7.55 -57.45 -49.52
C THR A 267 -6.24 -56.90 -48.97
N SER A 268 -5.60 -56.06 -49.78
CA SER A 268 -4.59 -55.10 -49.33
C SER A 268 -5.16 -54.17 -48.26
N GLY A 269 -4.46 -54.08 -47.13
CA GLY A 269 -4.44 -52.89 -46.29
C GLY A 269 -5.09 -53.04 -44.92
N ASN A 270 -4.24 -53.08 -43.89
CA ASN A 270 -4.59 -52.66 -42.53
C ASN A 270 -5.14 -51.22 -42.56
N GLN A 271 -6.44 -51.06 -42.81
CA GLN A 271 -7.09 -49.77 -42.66
C GLN A 271 -7.18 -49.47 -41.16
N GLN A 272 -6.35 -48.55 -40.68
CA GLN A 272 -6.49 -47.98 -39.34
C GLN A 272 -7.86 -47.29 -39.25
N ILE A 273 -8.77 -47.87 -38.47
CA ILE A 273 -10.05 -47.26 -38.16
C ILE A 273 -9.84 -46.29 -37.00
N GLY A 274 -9.80 -45.00 -37.30
CA GLY A 274 -9.74 -43.92 -36.31
C GLY A 274 -8.44 -43.09 -36.34
N PRO A 275 -8.42 -41.92 -35.66
CA PRO A 275 -7.24 -41.06 -35.59
C PRO A 275 -6.06 -41.79 -34.93
N SER A 276 -4.85 -41.41 -35.31
CA SER A 276 -3.64 -42.02 -34.75
C SER A 276 -3.56 -41.79 -33.23
N TYR A 277 -2.94 -42.71 -32.51
CA TYR A 277 -2.78 -42.61 -31.05
C TYR A 277 -2.16 -41.27 -30.60
N GLU A 278 -1.20 -40.76 -31.38
CA GLU A 278 -0.58 -39.45 -31.12
C GLU A 278 -1.54 -38.28 -31.29
N GLU A 279 -2.43 -38.34 -32.29
CA GLU A 279 -3.46 -37.31 -32.50
C GLU A 279 -4.50 -37.31 -31.40
N PHE A 280 -4.87 -38.50 -30.89
CA PHE A 280 -5.76 -38.61 -29.75
C PHE A 280 -5.17 -37.97 -28.49
N LEU A 281 -3.88 -38.21 -28.21
CA LEU A 281 -3.20 -37.57 -27.08
C LEU A 281 -3.13 -36.05 -27.23
N LYS A 282 -2.81 -35.55 -28.43
CA LYS A 282 -2.78 -34.11 -28.73
C LYS A 282 -4.15 -33.45 -28.55
N GLU A 283 -5.23 -34.10 -28.96
CA GLU A 283 -6.59 -33.57 -28.79
C GLU A 283 -7.02 -33.58 -27.31
N LYS A 284 -6.64 -34.63 -26.56
CA LYS A 284 -6.87 -34.71 -25.12
C LYS A 284 -6.16 -33.58 -24.37
N GLU A 285 -4.95 -33.20 -24.77
CA GLU A 285 -4.23 -32.05 -24.22
C GLU A 285 -4.91 -30.72 -24.57
N LYS A 286 -5.33 -30.53 -25.82
CA LYS A 286 -6.08 -29.33 -26.25
C LYS A 286 -7.38 -29.15 -25.49
N GLN A 287 -8.12 -30.23 -25.22
CA GLN A 287 -9.34 -30.15 -24.44
C GLN A 287 -9.08 -29.82 -22.96
N LYS A 288 -7.96 -30.26 -22.38
CA LYS A 288 -7.54 -29.84 -21.03
C LYS A 288 -7.21 -28.34 -20.99
N LEU A 289 -6.52 -27.83 -22.00
CA LEU A 289 -6.18 -26.41 -22.10
C LEU A 289 -7.41 -25.51 -22.27
N LYS A 290 -8.40 -25.92 -23.08
CA LYS A 290 -9.67 -25.19 -23.27
C LYS A 290 -10.53 -25.06 -22.00
N LYS A 291 -10.34 -25.96 -21.02
CA LYS A 291 -11.08 -25.96 -19.75
C LYS A 291 -10.49 -25.04 -18.68
N LEU A 292 -9.33 -24.42 -18.94
CA LEU A 292 -8.67 -23.55 -17.97
C LEU A 292 -9.09 -22.08 -18.17
N PRO A 293 -9.37 -21.33 -17.09
CA PRO A 293 -9.68 -19.90 -17.18
C PRO A 293 -8.53 -19.11 -17.82
N PRO A 294 -8.81 -18.24 -18.81
CA PRO A 294 -7.77 -17.49 -19.53
C PRO A 294 -7.05 -16.46 -18.64
N ASP A 295 -7.71 -15.90 -17.63
CA ASP A 295 -7.14 -14.89 -16.71
C ASP A 295 -6.50 -15.49 -15.44
N ARG A 296 -6.17 -16.79 -15.42
CA ARG A 296 -5.49 -17.38 -14.26
C ARG A 296 -4.05 -16.87 -14.14
N VAL A 297 -3.58 -16.68 -12.90
CA VAL A 297 -2.19 -16.31 -12.62
C VAL A 297 -1.24 -17.31 -13.29
N GLY A 298 -0.34 -16.84 -14.17
CA GLY A 298 0.56 -17.67 -14.96
C GLY A 298 0.06 -18.05 -16.36
N ALA A 299 -1.13 -17.64 -16.79
CA ALA A 299 -1.63 -17.88 -18.16
C ALA A 299 -0.83 -17.16 -19.24
N ASN A 300 -0.27 -15.98 -18.93
CA ASN A 300 0.62 -15.22 -19.82
C ASN A 300 2.06 -15.75 -19.82
N PHE A 301 2.32 -16.87 -19.14
CA PHE A 301 3.66 -17.42 -19.04
C PHE A 301 3.96 -18.31 -20.24
N ASP A 302 4.88 -17.85 -21.09
CA ASP A 302 5.31 -18.59 -22.25
C ASP A 302 6.32 -19.69 -21.85
N HIS A 303 5.82 -20.93 -21.79
CA HIS A 303 6.60 -22.12 -21.46
C HIS A 303 7.60 -22.53 -22.56
N SER A 304 7.61 -21.86 -23.71
CA SER A 304 8.53 -22.17 -24.83
C SER A 304 9.88 -21.46 -24.75
N SER A 305 10.04 -20.49 -23.83
CA SER A 305 11.28 -19.73 -23.68
C SER A 305 12.31 -20.48 -22.82
N ARG A 306 13.56 -20.63 -23.29
CA ARG A 306 14.66 -21.20 -22.51
C ARG A 306 14.98 -20.27 -21.32
N THR A 307 14.72 -20.74 -20.12
CA THR A 307 15.00 -20.02 -18.88
C THR A 307 16.48 -20.15 -18.49
N SER A 308 17.12 -19.05 -18.06
CA SER A 308 18.52 -19.05 -17.60
C SER A 308 18.63 -19.50 -16.14
N ALA A 309 19.84 -19.85 -15.68
CA ALA A 309 20.08 -20.34 -14.31
C ALA A 309 19.70 -19.36 -13.18
N GLY A 310 19.38 -18.09 -13.50
CA GLY A 310 18.85 -17.10 -12.55
C GLY A 310 17.35 -16.84 -12.71
N TRP A 311 16.62 -17.72 -13.38
CA TRP A 311 15.22 -17.49 -13.71
C TRP A 311 14.30 -17.76 -12.50
N LEU A 312 13.57 -16.73 -12.08
CA LEU A 312 12.50 -16.79 -11.08
C LEU A 312 11.17 -16.41 -11.75
N PRO A 313 10.04 -17.10 -11.43
CA PRO A 313 8.73 -16.70 -11.91
C PRO A 313 8.40 -15.26 -11.55
N SER A 314 7.79 -14.51 -12.46
CA SER A 314 7.41 -13.11 -12.23
C SER A 314 6.18 -13.04 -11.31
N PHE A 315 6.40 -13.14 -10.00
CA PHE A 315 5.35 -12.93 -8.98
C PHE A 315 4.97 -11.46 -8.85
N GLY A 316 4.61 -10.78 -9.95
CA GLY A 316 3.98 -9.47 -9.91
C GLY A 316 4.69 -8.44 -9.02
N ARG A 317 6.03 -8.35 -9.10
CA ARG A 317 6.88 -7.40 -8.33
C ARG A 317 6.97 -7.64 -6.83
N VAL A 318 6.43 -8.76 -6.33
CA VAL A 318 6.54 -9.17 -4.92
C VAL A 318 8.00 -9.36 -4.50
N TRP A 319 8.87 -9.72 -5.45
CA TRP A 319 10.31 -9.96 -5.23
C TRP A 319 11.21 -8.81 -5.68
N ASN A 320 10.65 -7.62 -5.96
CA ASN A 320 11.49 -6.47 -6.32
C ASN A 320 12.25 -5.98 -5.09
N ASN A 321 13.56 -5.79 -5.24
CA ASN A 321 14.40 -5.16 -4.23
C ASN A 321 13.93 -3.71 -4.02
N GLY A 322 13.47 -3.38 -2.81
CA GLY A 322 13.01 -2.03 -2.45
C GLY A 322 11.83 -2.04 -1.48
N ARG A 323 11.46 -0.86 -0.97
CA ARG A 323 10.27 -0.71 -0.10
C ARG A 323 8.99 -0.78 -0.93
N ARG A 324 7.88 -1.22 -0.30
CA ARG A 324 6.57 -1.40 -0.95
C ARG A 324 6.06 -0.16 -1.70
N TRP A 325 6.38 1.06 -1.24
CA TRP A 325 6.02 2.31 -1.93
C TRP A 325 6.61 2.41 -3.34
N GLN A 326 7.84 1.96 -3.55
CA GLN A 326 8.52 2.03 -4.85
C GLN A 326 7.80 1.13 -5.87
N SER A 327 7.44 -0.09 -5.49
CA SER A 327 6.61 -0.97 -6.32
C SER A 327 5.23 -0.36 -6.62
N ARG A 328 4.62 0.32 -5.64
CA ARG A 328 3.34 1.05 -5.82
C ARG A 328 3.50 2.20 -6.81
N HIS A 329 4.59 2.95 -6.75
CA HIS A 329 4.86 4.07 -7.65
C HIS A 329 5.14 3.57 -9.08
N GLN A 330 5.95 2.53 -9.22
CA GLN A 330 6.20 1.85 -10.49
C GLN A 330 4.90 1.34 -11.12
N PHE A 331 4.05 0.68 -10.33
CA PHE A 331 2.74 0.21 -10.79
C PHE A 331 1.84 1.36 -11.25
N LYS A 332 1.77 2.47 -10.50
CA LYS A 332 0.99 3.66 -10.89
C LYS A 332 1.51 4.27 -12.20
N ASN A 333 2.83 4.36 -12.37
CA ASN A 333 3.45 4.91 -13.57
C ASN A 333 3.17 4.04 -14.79
N GLU A 334 3.27 2.73 -14.66
CA GLU A 334 2.94 1.81 -15.74
C GLU A 334 1.45 1.80 -16.07
N ALA A 335 0.56 1.80 -15.07
CA ALA A 335 -0.88 1.93 -15.30
C ALA A 335 -1.23 3.25 -16.00
N ALA A 336 -0.54 4.35 -15.68
CA ALA A 336 -0.70 5.62 -16.37
C ALA A 336 -0.15 5.56 -17.81
N ALA A 337 0.96 4.86 -18.06
CA ALA A 337 1.51 4.65 -19.39
C ALA A 337 0.57 3.81 -20.27
N MET A 338 0.02 2.71 -19.73
CA MET A 338 -0.97 1.87 -20.43
C MET A 338 -2.24 2.67 -20.78
N LYS A 339 -2.73 3.51 -19.87
CA LYS A 339 -3.86 4.41 -20.17
C LYS A 339 -3.54 5.38 -21.30
N LYS A 340 -2.34 5.97 -21.33
CA LYS A 340 -1.91 6.86 -22.42
C LYS A 340 -1.80 6.13 -23.76
N GLN A 341 -1.27 4.91 -23.77
CA GLN A 341 -1.21 4.07 -24.97
C GLN A 341 -2.62 3.76 -25.50
N SER A 342 -3.53 3.32 -24.63
CA SER A 342 -4.91 3.03 -25.02
C SER A 342 -5.70 4.24 -25.55
N HIS A 343 -5.35 5.45 -25.11
CA HIS A 343 -5.96 6.68 -25.62
C HIS A 343 -5.36 7.10 -26.96
N ARG A 344 -4.07 6.80 -27.20
CA ARG A 344 -3.37 7.09 -28.45
C ARG A 344 -3.74 6.12 -29.57
N GLU A 345 -4.13 4.89 -29.24
CA GLU A 345 -4.63 3.89 -30.19
C GLU A 345 -6.11 4.09 -30.57
N LYS A 346 -6.83 4.94 -29.83
CA LYS A 346 -8.26 5.26 -30.06
C LYS A 346 -8.51 6.62 -30.70
N SER A 347 -7.46 7.40 -30.95
CA SER A 347 -7.47 8.62 -31.79
C SER A 347 -6.78 8.30 -33.10
#